data_AF-A0A7C4E365-F1
#
_entry.id   AF-A0A7C4E365-F1
#
_cell.length_a   1.000
_cell.length_b   1.000
_cell.length_c   1.000
_cell.angle_alpha   90.00
_cell.angle_beta   90.00
_cell.angle_gamma   90.00
#
_symmetry.space_group_name_H-M   'P 1'
#
loop_
_entity.id
_entity.type
_entity.pdbx_description
1 polymer ?
#
loop_
_entity_poly.entity_id
_entity_poly.type
_entity_poly.pdbx_seq_one_letter_code
_entity_poly.pdbx_strand_id
1 'polypeptide(L)'
;MKVTLGKREISALSILISIIFFIISLFIFGISLSKLIILITISSVIAILPSFFYTYLTSKKIRGMEERFPDFLRDILSGVKAGMTLPKAIMHCANIDYGPLTPEVRKMATQLSWDVPFPKVIKSFAEGVKDSPFLLRGATVLLECSRSGGDIAAVIESTIENMTIIKRIESERSSIISQQVLTLIIIQFVFIVILVMVYKLFLPLLSSFYSLKGAQTALLPIAVINPAEAVDHFKTLFLITLIVSALVNGIIIGKTKEGKALMGMKYSIFLLIVSLIAYALFIMPRSVEVKCELPTGIISSGQEVEITCQLLVDVSPIKGVLLNLSLEHPEWSKTITVVTDSEGKFKGKFKIPTIRGNLTIGVSGSYTTGLGESIQIDERIGVEVA
;
A
#
# COMPACT_ATOMS: atom_id res chain seq x y z
N MET A 1 -3.40 -24.93 27.60
CA MET A 1 -2.88 -23.66 28.13
C MET A 1 -3.10 -22.56 27.08
N LYS A 2 -4.27 -21.92 27.07
CA LYS A 2 -4.54 -20.78 26.17
C LYS A 2 -3.86 -19.57 26.79
N VAL A 3 -2.65 -19.24 26.35
CA VAL A 3 -2.01 -17.97 26.71
C VAL A 3 -2.85 -16.87 26.07
N THR A 4 -3.77 -16.29 26.83
CA THR A 4 -4.47 -15.07 26.42
C THR A 4 -3.50 -13.92 26.60
N LEU A 5 -2.58 -13.79 25.63
CA LEU A 5 -1.63 -12.68 25.58
C LEU A 5 -2.42 -11.37 25.62
N GLY A 6 -2.08 -10.51 26.57
CA GLY A 6 -2.73 -9.21 26.70
C GLY A 6 -2.42 -8.34 25.49
N LYS A 7 -3.33 -7.41 25.14
CA LYS A 7 -3.15 -6.43 24.05
C LYS A 7 -1.77 -5.74 24.08
N ARG A 8 -1.22 -5.50 25.28
CA ARG A 8 0.10 -4.90 25.52
C ARG A 8 1.27 -5.84 25.21
N GLU A 9 1.14 -7.12 25.50
CA GLU A 9 2.19 -8.13 25.27
C GLU A 9 2.35 -8.42 23.77
N ILE A 10 1.23 -8.50 23.04
CA ILE A 10 1.22 -8.66 21.58
C ILE A 10 1.83 -7.43 20.90
N SER A 11 1.54 -6.21 21.38
CA SER A 11 2.18 -5.00 20.87
C SER A 11 3.68 -4.92 21.19
N ALA A 12 4.10 -5.38 22.38
CA ALA A 12 5.51 -5.38 22.75
C ALA A 12 6.33 -6.38 21.93
N LEU A 13 5.78 -7.58 21.72
CA LEU A 13 6.42 -8.63 20.92
C LEU A 13 6.59 -8.21 19.45
N SER A 14 5.57 -7.56 18.88
CA SER A 14 5.61 -7.08 17.49
C SER A 14 6.60 -5.93 17.27
N ILE A 15 6.73 -5.03 18.25
CA ILE A 15 7.76 -3.98 18.24
C ILE A 15 9.16 -4.62 18.32
N LEU A 16 9.36 -5.62 19.18
CA LEU A 16 10.63 -6.32 19.32
C LEU A 16 11.06 -7.02 18.02
N ILE A 17 10.12 -7.72 17.37
CA ILE A 17 10.36 -8.39 16.08
C ILE A 17 10.71 -7.39 14.98
N SER A 18 10.04 -6.23 14.95
CA SER A 18 10.34 -5.16 13.99
C SER A 18 11.75 -4.60 14.22
N ILE A 19 12.15 -4.34 15.47
CA ILE A 19 13.50 -3.84 15.79
C ILE A 19 14.57 -4.86 15.37
N ILE A 20 14.35 -6.15 15.61
CA ILE A 20 15.28 -7.22 15.22
C ILE A 20 15.41 -7.29 13.69
N PHE A 21 14.29 -7.23 12.96
CA PHE A 21 14.29 -7.22 11.50
C PHE A 21 15.00 -5.99 10.93
N PHE A 22 14.78 -4.82 11.53
CA PHE A 22 15.45 -3.58 11.17
C PHE A 22 16.98 -3.68 11.31
N ILE A 23 17.46 -4.20 12.44
CA ILE A 23 18.89 -4.35 12.72
C ILE A 23 19.53 -5.36 11.76
N ILE A 24 18.88 -6.51 11.53
CA ILE A 24 19.38 -7.55 10.61
C ILE A 24 19.49 -7.02 9.19
N SER A 25 18.47 -6.31 8.72
CA SER A 25 18.46 -5.81 7.35
C SER A 25 19.39 -4.61 7.13
N LEU A 26 19.65 -3.81 8.17
CA LEU A 26 20.65 -2.73 8.12
C LEU A 26 22.07 -3.30 7.93
N PHE A 27 22.34 -4.46 8.53
CA PHE A 27 23.62 -5.17 8.39
C PHE A 27 23.84 -5.75 6.98
N ILE A 28 22.77 -6.12 6.27
CA ILE A 28 22.85 -6.82 4.96
C ILE A 28 22.96 -5.86 3.77
N PHE A 29 22.22 -4.73 3.76
CA PHE A 29 22.02 -3.94 2.53
C PHE A 29 22.92 -2.71 2.34
N GLY A 30 23.74 -2.35 3.33
CA GLY A 30 24.59 -1.15 3.29
C GLY A 30 23.80 0.17 3.42
N ILE A 31 24.52 1.31 3.48
CA ILE A 31 23.97 2.63 3.82
C ILE A 31 23.69 3.45 2.55
N SER A 32 22.62 3.13 1.82
CA SER A 32 22.05 4.04 0.82
C SER A 32 20.73 4.62 1.34
N LEU A 33 20.53 5.93 1.21
CA LEU A 33 19.39 6.64 1.81
C LEU A 33 18.04 6.08 1.33
N SER A 34 17.93 5.75 0.03
CA SER A 34 16.73 5.16 -0.57
C SER A 34 16.41 3.76 -0.02
N LYS A 35 17.43 2.91 0.14
CA LYS A 35 17.30 1.56 0.70
C LYS A 35 16.92 1.60 2.19
N LEU A 36 17.49 2.54 2.95
CA LEU A 36 17.13 2.74 4.36
C LEU A 36 15.67 3.15 4.53
N ILE A 37 15.17 4.05 3.69
CA ILE A 37 13.76 4.50 3.76
C ILE A 37 12.81 3.33 3.47
N ILE A 38 13.09 2.52 2.45
CA ILE A 38 12.30 1.32 2.13
C ILE A 38 12.30 0.36 3.33
N LEU A 39 13.46 0.14 3.94
CA LEU A 39 13.60 -0.77 5.07
C LEU A 39 12.85 -0.30 6.32
N ILE A 40 13.01 0.97 6.72
CA ILE A 40 12.27 1.56 7.84
C ILE A 40 10.77 1.37 7.63
N THR A 41 10.34 1.54 6.40
CA THR A 41 8.93 1.48 6.05
C THR A 41 8.38 0.05 6.15
N ILE A 42 9.09 -0.94 5.60
CA ILE A 42 8.73 -2.37 5.72
C ILE A 42 8.73 -2.80 7.20
N SER A 43 9.73 -2.36 7.97
CA SER A 43 9.83 -2.68 9.39
C SER A 43 8.64 -2.13 10.19
N SER A 44 8.24 -0.89 9.90
CA SER A 44 7.09 -0.23 10.54
C SER A 44 5.78 -0.99 10.25
N VAL A 45 5.59 -1.47 9.02
CA VAL A 45 4.45 -2.29 8.63
C VAL A 45 4.36 -3.58 9.47
N ILE A 46 5.49 -4.29 9.62
CA ILE A 46 5.56 -5.56 10.38
C ILE A 46 5.24 -5.34 11.86
N ALA A 47 5.65 -4.21 12.45
CA ALA A 47 5.37 -3.89 13.86
C ALA A 47 3.87 -3.73 14.14
N ILE A 48 3.13 -3.14 13.19
CA ILE A 48 1.76 -2.68 13.43
C ILE A 48 0.72 -3.79 13.19
N LEU A 49 1.02 -4.73 12.28
CA LEU A 49 0.12 -5.81 11.84
C LEU A 49 -0.46 -6.67 12.99
N PRO A 50 0.33 -7.20 13.96
CA PRO A 50 -0.18 -8.13 14.97
C PRO A 50 -1.11 -7.46 16.00
N SER A 51 -0.75 -6.26 16.45
CA SER A 51 -1.56 -5.45 17.39
C SER A 51 -2.93 -5.11 16.79
N PHE A 52 -2.96 -4.85 15.48
CA PHE A 52 -4.18 -4.60 14.75
C PHE A 52 -5.08 -5.85 14.65
N PHE A 53 -4.51 -7.01 14.29
CA PHE A 53 -5.29 -8.24 14.10
C PHE A 53 -6.09 -8.64 15.35
N TYR A 54 -5.48 -8.49 16.53
CA TYR A 54 -6.14 -8.74 17.82
C TYR A 54 -7.35 -7.81 18.06
N THR A 55 -7.18 -6.51 17.77
CA THR A 55 -8.25 -5.52 17.97
C THR A 55 -9.40 -5.76 17.00
N TYR A 56 -9.10 -6.12 15.75
CA TYR A 56 -10.11 -6.43 14.73
C TYR A 56 -11.00 -7.61 15.11
N LEU A 57 -10.44 -8.71 15.63
CA LEU A 57 -11.20 -9.90 16.03
C LEU A 57 -12.18 -9.60 17.17
N THR A 58 -11.73 -8.86 18.17
CA THR A 58 -12.57 -8.46 19.32
C THR A 58 -13.73 -7.57 18.87
N SER A 59 -13.46 -6.56 18.03
CA SER A 59 -14.50 -5.69 17.49
C SER A 59 -15.49 -6.43 16.59
N LYS A 60 -15.05 -7.42 15.81
CA LYS A 60 -15.94 -8.24 14.97
C LYS A 60 -16.93 -9.03 15.81
N LYS A 61 -16.48 -9.64 16.92
CA LYS A 61 -17.36 -10.38 17.84
C LYS A 61 -18.41 -9.46 18.45
N ILE A 62 -18.00 -8.30 18.97
CA ILE A 62 -18.90 -7.31 19.58
C ILE A 62 -19.95 -6.82 18.59
N ARG A 63 -19.52 -6.45 17.38
CA ARG A 63 -20.44 -5.98 16.33
C ARG A 63 -21.47 -7.04 15.95
N GLY A 64 -21.06 -8.31 15.89
CA GLY A 64 -21.99 -9.41 15.63
C GLY A 64 -23.00 -9.63 16.76
N MET A 65 -22.63 -9.34 18.01
CA MET A 65 -23.59 -9.31 19.13
C MET A 65 -24.58 -8.15 19.00
N GLU A 66 -24.10 -6.94 18.68
CA GLU A 66 -24.95 -5.75 18.49
C GLU A 66 -25.98 -5.92 17.36
N GLU A 67 -25.62 -6.62 16.30
CA GLU A 67 -26.49 -6.85 15.14
C GLU A 67 -27.66 -7.78 15.48
N ARG A 68 -27.46 -8.78 16.35
CA ARG A 68 -28.48 -9.75 16.76
C ARG A 68 -29.25 -9.37 18.01
N PHE A 69 -28.80 -8.33 18.73
CA PHE A 69 -29.41 -7.92 19.99
C PHE A 69 -30.85 -7.40 19.86
N PRO A 70 -31.23 -6.63 18.81
CA PRO A 70 -32.64 -6.24 18.61
C PRO A 70 -33.56 -7.44 18.39
N ASP A 71 -33.08 -8.49 17.72
CA ASP A 71 -33.85 -9.73 17.50
C ASP A 71 -34.06 -10.46 18.84
N PHE A 72 -33.02 -10.55 19.68
CA PHE A 72 -33.13 -11.08 21.04
C PHE A 72 -34.16 -10.33 21.89
N LEU A 73 -34.18 -8.99 21.83
CA LEU A 73 -35.19 -8.20 22.53
C LEU A 73 -36.60 -8.46 21.98
N ARG A 74 -36.75 -8.66 20.66
CA ARG A 74 -38.04 -8.96 20.02
C ARG A 74 -38.60 -10.31 20.46
N ASP A 75 -37.75 -11.31 20.66
CA ASP A 75 -38.17 -12.61 21.18
C ASP A 75 -38.57 -12.53 22.66
N ILE A 76 -37.86 -11.74 23.47
CA ILE A 76 -38.28 -11.42 24.85
C ILE A 76 -39.65 -10.74 24.84
N LEU A 77 -39.83 -9.72 24.00
CA LEU A 77 -41.10 -8.98 23.89
C LEU A 77 -42.25 -9.92 23.52
N SER A 78 -42.02 -10.84 22.59
CA SER A 78 -43.02 -11.83 22.18
C SER A 78 -43.42 -12.76 23.33
N GLY A 79 -42.45 -13.20 24.13
CA GLY A 79 -42.72 -13.96 25.35
C GLY A 79 -43.51 -13.17 26.39
N VAL A 80 -43.15 -11.90 26.62
CA VAL A 80 -43.84 -11.01 27.56
C VAL A 80 -45.28 -10.72 27.10
N LYS A 81 -45.51 -10.46 25.81
CA LYS A 81 -46.85 -10.30 25.22
C LYS A 81 -47.69 -11.59 25.32
N ALA A 82 -47.05 -12.77 25.34
CA ALA A 82 -47.69 -14.06 25.60
C ALA A 82 -47.93 -14.35 27.11
N GLY A 83 -47.63 -13.39 28.00
CA GLY A 83 -47.85 -13.52 29.45
C GLY A 83 -46.69 -14.13 30.23
N MET A 84 -45.52 -14.34 29.62
CA MET A 84 -44.33 -14.78 30.35
C MET A 84 -43.76 -13.64 31.20
N THR A 85 -43.22 -13.96 32.38
CA THR A 85 -42.39 -13.01 33.13
C THR A 85 -41.06 -12.78 32.41
N LEU A 86 -40.43 -11.63 32.60
CA LEU A 86 -39.12 -11.31 32.00
C LEU A 86 -38.05 -12.43 32.21
N PRO A 87 -37.88 -13.01 33.41
CA PRO A 87 -36.99 -14.14 33.61
C PRO A 87 -37.34 -15.36 32.72
N LYS A 88 -38.62 -15.72 32.65
CA LYS A 88 -39.09 -16.87 31.84
C LYS A 88 -38.90 -16.61 30.34
N ALA A 89 -39.13 -15.38 29.88
CA ALA A 89 -38.91 -15.00 28.49
C ALA A 89 -37.43 -15.15 28.08
N ILE A 90 -36.49 -14.72 28.93
CA ILE A 90 -35.04 -14.92 28.68
C ILE A 90 -34.68 -16.41 28.67
N MET A 91 -35.24 -17.20 29.59
CA MET A 91 -35.02 -18.66 29.61
C MET A 91 -35.54 -19.32 28.32
N HIS A 92 -36.66 -18.86 27.77
CA HIS A 92 -37.20 -19.34 26.50
C HIS A 92 -36.27 -19.01 25.32
N CYS A 93 -35.69 -17.80 25.30
CA CYS A 93 -34.76 -17.35 24.26
C CYS A 93 -33.45 -18.17 24.22
N ALA A 94 -33.10 -18.89 25.28
CA ALA A 94 -31.86 -19.69 25.33
C ALA A 94 -31.77 -20.81 24.28
N ASN A 95 -32.93 -21.24 23.76
CA ASN A 95 -33.05 -22.25 22.73
C ASN A 95 -32.90 -21.69 21.30
N ILE A 96 -32.89 -20.37 21.14
CA ILE A 96 -32.78 -19.66 19.86
C ILE A 96 -31.30 -19.34 19.59
N ASP A 97 -30.88 -19.39 18.33
CA ASP A 97 -29.51 -19.02 17.94
C ASP A 97 -29.40 -17.55 17.50
N TYR A 98 -28.68 -16.78 18.31
CA TYR A 98 -28.31 -15.38 18.05
C TYR A 98 -26.84 -15.23 17.63
N GLY A 99 -26.22 -16.30 17.15
CA GLY A 99 -24.82 -16.33 16.72
C GLY A 99 -23.84 -15.91 17.84
N PRO A 100 -23.08 -14.80 17.69
CA PRO A 100 -22.11 -14.38 18.70
C PRO A 100 -22.71 -14.05 20.08
N LEU A 101 -24.02 -13.76 20.15
CA LEU A 101 -24.74 -13.40 21.38
C LEU A 101 -25.26 -14.64 22.15
N THR A 102 -25.42 -15.78 21.47
CA THR A 102 -25.95 -17.03 22.04
C THR A 102 -25.26 -17.47 23.34
N PRO A 103 -23.92 -17.42 23.48
CA PRO A 103 -23.25 -17.82 24.72
C PRO A 103 -23.65 -16.97 25.93
N GLU A 104 -23.83 -15.65 25.74
CA GLU A 104 -24.24 -14.75 26.81
C GLU A 104 -25.71 -14.93 27.17
N VAL A 105 -26.59 -15.19 26.19
CA VAL A 105 -28.01 -15.50 26.43
C VAL A 105 -28.17 -16.80 27.21
N ARG A 106 -27.45 -17.87 26.82
CA ARG A 106 -27.45 -19.15 27.55
C ARG A 106 -26.95 -18.98 28.97
N LYS A 107 -25.90 -18.18 29.18
CA LYS A 107 -25.38 -17.87 30.52
C LYS A 107 -26.43 -17.15 31.38
N MET A 108 -27.16 -16.18 30.83
CA MET A 108 -28.27 -15.53 31.54
C MET A 108 -29.35 -16.55 31.91
N ALA A 109 -29.76 -17.41 30.98
CA ALA A 109 -30.78 -18.43 31.22
C ALA A 109 -30.36 -19.45 32.29
N THR A 110 -29.10 -19.89 32.30
CA THR A 110 -28.57 -20.76 33.36
C THR A 110 -28.62 -20.08 34.72
N GLN A 111 -28.22 -18.80 34.82
CA GLN A 111 -28.29 -18.07 36.09
C GLN A 111 -29.73 -17.90 36.58
N LEU A 112 -30.68 -17.59 35.68
CA LEU A 112 -32.10 -17.49 36.03
C LEU A 112 -32.69 -18.84 36.43
N SER A 113 -32.25 -19.94 35.81
CA SER A 113 -32.69 -21.30 36.19
C SER A 113 -32.23 -21.72 37.58
N TRP A 114 -31.17 -21.09 38.09
CA TRP A 114 -30.65 -21.28 39.46
C TRP A 114 -31.18 -20.22 40.43
N ASP A 115 -32.30 -19.59 40.10
CA ASP A 115 -33.01 -18.60 40.93
C ASP A 115 -32.14 -17.38 41.32
N VAL A 116 -31.12 -17.07 40.50
CA VAL A 116 -30.34 -15.85 40.69
C VAL A 116 -31.24 -14.64 40.38
N PRO A 117 -31.31 -13.61 41.24
CA PRO A 117 -32.17 -12.45 41.03
C PRO A 117 -31.94 -11.80 39.67
N PHE A 118 -33.01 -11.55 38.92
CA PHE A 118 -32.97 -10.96 37.57
C PHE A 118 -32.08 -9.70 37.47
N PRO A 119 -32.16 -8.72 38.39
CA PRO A 119 -31.27 -7.55 38.36
C PRO A 119 -29.78 -7.90 38.38
N LYS A 120 -29.40 -8.98 39.08
CA LYS A 120 -28.01 -9.44 39.18
C LYS A 120 -27.57 -10.13 37.89
N VAL A 121 -28.46 -10.88 37.23
CA VAL A 121 -28.20 -11.52 35.93
C VAL A 121 -27.96 -10.49 34.85
N ILE A 122 -28.84 -9.49 34.72
CA ILE A 122 -28.69 -8.42 33.73
C ILE A 122 -27.43 -7.60 33.99
N LYS A 123 -27.07 -7.34 35.25
CA LYS A 123 -25.81 -6.67 35.59
C LYS A 123 -24.59 -7.51 35.19
N SER A 124 -24.62 -8.83 35.39
CA SER A 124 -23.56 -9.74 34.95
C SER A 124 -23.42 -9.78 33.42
N PHE A 125 -24.55 -9.74 32.70
CA PHE A 125 -24.56 -9.59 31.25
C PHE A 125 -23.95 -8.25 30.82
N ALA A 126 -24.36 -7.14 31.44
CA ALA A 126 -23.81 -5.80 31.18
C ALA A 126 -22.28 -5.74 31.38
N GLU A 127 -21.76 -6.39 32.41
CA GLU A 127 -20.31 -6.52 32.64
C GLU A 127 -19.61 -7.35 31.56
N GLY A 128 -20.26 -8.39 31.05
CA GLY A 128 -19.78 -9.23 29.94
C GLY A 128 -19.74 -8.51 28.59
N VAL A 129 -20.62 -7.53 28.37
CA VAL A 129 -20.72 -6.76 27.12
C VAL A 129 -20.27 -5.30 27.24
N LYS A 130 -19.49 -4.98 28.29
CA LYS A 130 -19.07 -3.61 28.63
C LYS A 130 -18.39 -2.83 27.51
N ASP A 131 -17.81 -3.53 26.54
CA ASP A 131 -17.11 -2.93 25.40
C ASP A 131 -18.07 -2.34 24.35
N SER A 132 -19.38 -2.63 24.43
CA SER A 132 -20.42 -2.06 23.57
C SER A 132 -21.39 -1.16 24.34
N PRO A 133 -21.36 0.17 24.09
CA PRO A 133 -22.38 1.09 24.62
C PRO A 133 -23.80 0.75 24.15
N PHE A 134 -23.95 0.14 22.97
CA PHE A 134 -25.25 -0.23 22.40
C PHE A 134 -25.91 -1.36 23.21
N LEU A 135 -25.17 -2.43 23.48
CA LEU A 135 -25.65 -3.56 24.29
C LEU A 135 -25.92 -3.15 25.75
N LEU A 136 -25.04 -2.30 26.31
CA LEU A 136 -25.21 -1.75 27.66
C LEU A 136 -26.53 -0.97 27.82
N ARG A 137 -26.88 -0.12 26.84
CA ARG A 137 -28.15 0.63 26.87
C ARG A 137 -29.35 -0.31 26.92
N GLY A 138 -29.34 -1.36 26.10
CA GLY A 138 -30.40 -2.38 26.12
C GLY A 138 -30.51 -3.12 27.44
N ALA A 139 -29.38 -3.54 28.01
CA ALA A 139 -29.34 -4.18 29.32
C ALA A 139 -29.91 -3.26 30.41
N THR A 140 -29.58 -1.96 30.38
CA THR A 140 -30.12 -0.98 31.32
C THR A 140 -31.64 -0.81 31.18
N VAL A 141 -32.17 -0.79 29.95
CA VAL A 141 -33.63 -0.74 29.74
C VAL A 141 -34.32 -1.97 30.32
N LEU A 142 -33.77 -3.17 30.11
CA LEU A 142 -34.33 -4.40 30.69
C LEU A 142 -34.34 -4.37 32.22
N LEU A 143 -33.28 -3.82 32.82
CA LEU A 143 -33.18 -3.64 34.27
C LEU A 143 -34.24 -2.66 34.80
N GLU A 144 -34.44 -1.53 34.12
CA GLU A 144 -35.44 -0.53 34.50
C GLU A 144 -36.85 -1.07 34.37
N CYS A 145 -37.15 -1.78 33.27
CA CYS A 145 -38.44 -2.46 33.08
C CYS A 145 -38.77 -3.41 34.23
N SER A 146 -37.80 -4.17 34.71
CA SER A 146 -37.98 -5.07 35.86
C SER A 146 -38.20 -4.35 37.18
N ARG A 147 -37.76 -3.10 37.34
CA ARG A 147 -37.90 -2.31 38.57
C ARG A 147 -39.19 -1.49 38.58
N SER A 148 -39.52 -0.84 37.47
CA SER A 148 -40.66 0.07 37.38
C SER A 148 -41.99 -0.66 37.23
N GLY A 149 -42.00 -1.92 36.75
CA GLY A 149 -43.19 -2.79 36.72
C GLY A 149 -44.39 -2.29 35.89
N GLY A 150 -44.22 -1.20 35.12
CA GLY A 150 -45.25 -0.61 34.26
C GLY A 150 -45.49 -1.42 32.98
N ASP A 151 -45.84 -0.73 31.89
CA ASP A 151 -46.00 -1.37 30.58
C ASP A 151 -44.63 -1.78 29.98
N ILE A 152 -44.10 -2.90 30.48
CA ILE A 152 -42.82 -3.49 30.07
C ILE A 152 -42.83 -3.77 28.56
N ALA A 153 -43.97 -4.21 28.02
CA ALA A 153 -44.10 -4.52 26.60
C ALA A 153 -43.91 -3.25 25.75
N ALA A 154 -44.60 -2.15 26.10
CA ALA A 154 -44.46 -0.89 25.37
C ALA A 154 -43.04 -0.31 25.44
N VAL A 155 -42.37 -0.38 26.60
CA VAL A 155 -41.00 0.13 26.76
C VAL A 155 -39.99 -0.69 25.95
N ILE A 156 -40.10 -2.03 25.97
CA ILE A 156 -39.23 -2.91 25.17
C ILE A 156 -39.51 -2.71 23.68
N GLU A 157 -40.77 -2.60 23.26
CA GLU A 157 -41.17 -2.35 21.88
C GLU A 157 -40.58 -1.05 21.33
N SER A 158 -40.75 0.07 22.06
CA SER A 158 -40.13 1.35 21.71
C SER A 158 -38.61 1.26 21.65
N THR A 159 -37.99 0.46 22.53
CA THR A 159 -36.54 0.26 22.52
C THR A 159 -36.06 -0.53 21.31
N ILE A 160 -36.78 -1.58 20.91
CA ILE A 160 -36.47 -2.36 19.70
C ILE A 160 -36.60 -1.48 18.45
N GLU A 161 -37.64 -0.67 18.35
CA GLU A 161 -37.82 0.27 17.24
C GLU A 161 -36.66 1.26 17.17
N ASN A 162 -36.32 1.90 18.29
CA ASN A 162 -35.17 2.81 18.37
C ASN A 162 -33.86 2.13 17.97
N MET A 163 -33.60 0.93 18.48
CA MET A 163 -32.40 0.16 18.13
C MET A 163 -32.37 -0.24 16.65
N THR A 164 -33.51 -0.62 16.07
CA THR A 164 -33.64 -0.96 14.66
C THR A 164 -33.40 0.27 13.77
N ILE A 165 -33.94 1.43 14.15
CA ILE A 165 -33.70 2.71 13.47
C ILE A 165 -32.21 3.07 13.53
N ILE A 166 -31.58 2.97 14.71
CA ILE A 166 -30.13 3.22 14.86
C ILE A 166 -29.32 2.31 13.93
N LYS A 167 -29.64 1.01 13.87
CA LYS A 167 -28.94 0.06 13.00
C LYS A 167 -29.16 0.37 11.51
N ARG A 168 -30.36 0.78 11.12
CA ARG A 168 -30.62 1.26 9.75
C ARG A 168 -29.76 2.48 9.42
N ILE A 169 -29.72 3.49 10.29
CA ILE A 169 -28.88 4.69 10.12
C ILE A 169 -27.40 4.32 10.02
N GLU A 170 -26.91 3.40 10.87
CA GLU A 170 -25.53 2.90 10.80
C GLU A 170 -25.22 2.23 9.46
N SER A 171 -26.16 1.44 8.93
CA SER A 171 -26.00 0.75 7.63
C SER A 171 -25.98 1.73 6.44
N GLU A 172 -26.86 2.74 6.45
CA GLU A 172 -26.90 3.81 5.44
C GLU A 172 -25.60 4.61 5.48
N ARG A 173 -25.18 5.01 6.69
CA ARG A 173 -23.90 5.71 6.91
C ARG A 173 -22.72 4.87 6.43
N SER A 174 -22.71 3.56 6.70
CA SER A 174 -21.63 2.67 6.28
C SER A 174 -21.50 2.62 4.76
N SER A 175 -22.61 2.67 4.02
CA SER A 175 -22.62 2.71 2.56
C SER A 175 -22.02 4.01 2.02
N ILE A 176 -22.44 5.16 2.56
CA ILE A 176 -21.90 6.48 2.19
C ILE A 176 -20.40 6.57 2.48
N ILE A 177 -19.99 6.13 3.67
CA ILE A 177 -18.57 6.11 4.06
C ILE A 177 -17.77 5.20 3.13
N SER A 178 -18.31 4.04 2.76
CA SER A 178 -17.59 3.10 1.88
C SER A 178 -17.30 3.72 0.51
N GLN A 179 -18.24 4.53 -0.02
CA GLN A 179 -18.02 5.30 -1.24
C GLN A 179 -16.91 6.36 -1.07
N GLN A 180 -16.89 7.09 0.05
CA GLN A 180 -15.83 8.07 0.34
C GLN A 180 -14.44 7.42 0.45
N VAL A 181 -14.37 6.24 1.07
CA VAL A 181 -13.13 5.45 1.17
C VAL A 181 -12.63 5.05 -0.22
N LEU A 182 -13.53 4.63 -1.12
CA LEU A 182 -13.17 4.30 -2.50
C LEU A 182 -12.57 5.50 -3.24
N THR A 183 -13.18 6.68 -3.12
CA THR A 183 -12.65 7.91 -3.74
C THR A 183 -11.24 8.25 -3.25
N LEU A 184 -10.97 8.10 -1.95
CA LEU A 184 -9.62 8.33 -1.38
C LEU A 184 -8.58 7.35 -1.92
N ILE A 185 -8.97 6.09 -2.16
CA ILE A 185 -8.09 5.10 -2.79
C ILE A 185 -7.79 5.50 -4.24
N ILE A 186 -8.80 5.93 -5.00
CA ILE A 186 -8.63 6.39 -6.39
C ILE A 186 -7.67 7.59 -6.45
N ILE A 187 -7.79 8.55 -5.54
CA ILE A 187 -6.89 9.72 -5.47
C ILE A 187 -5.43 9.27 -5.28
N GLN A 188 -5.17 8.28 -4.43
CA GLN A 188 -3.81 7.75 -4.26
C GLN A 188 -3.29 7.10 -5.56
N PHE A 189 -4.12 6.33 -6.26
CA PHE A 189 -3.72 5.72 -7.53
C PHE A 189 -3.41 6.77 -8.60
N VAL A 190 -4.27 7.78 -8.74
CA VAL A 190 -4.04 8.90 -9.66
C VAL A 190 -2.74 9.63 -9.30
N PHE A 191 -2.48 9.84 -8.00
CA PHE A 191 -1.24 10.46 -7.53
C PHE A 191 0.00 9.66 -7.95
N ILE A 192 -0.01 8.33 -7.82
CA ILE A 192 1.07 7.45 -8.28
C ILE A 192 1.28 7.60 -9.79
N VAL A 193 0.21 7.58 -10.58
CA VAL A 193 0.28 7.70 -12.05
C VAL A 193 0.89 9.03 -12.46
N ILE A 194 0.40 10.14 -11.89
CA ILE A 194 0.94 11.48 -12.17
C ILE A 194 2.42 11.54 -11.81
N LEU A 195 2.81 10.97 -10.67
CA LEU A 195 4.20 10.99 -10.22
C LEU A 195 5.12 10.19 -11.15
N VAL A 196 4.69 9.02 -11.64
CA VAL A 196 5.43 8.25 -12.67
C VAL A 196 5.54 9.04 -13.97
N MET A 197 4.47 9.72 -14.40
CA MET A 197 4.48 10.56 -15.60
C MET A 197 5.46 11.72 -15.45
N VAL A 198 5.44 12.41 -14.31
CA VAL A 198 6.37 13.50 -13.98
C VAL A 198 7.82 12.98 -13.98
N TYR A 199 8.08 11.81 -13.39
CA TYR A 199 9.41 11.20 -13.41
C TYR A 199 9.93 10.97 -14.85
N LYS A 200 9.08 10.42 -15.73
CA LYS A 200 9.44 10.20 -17.14
C LYS A 200 9.66 11.48 -17.93
N LEU A 201 8.89 12.54 -17.64
CA LEU A 201 9.09 13.86 -18.25
C LEU A 201 10.36 14.54 -17.72
N PHE A 202 10.75 14.24 -16.49
CA PHE A 202 11.88 14.87 -15.83
C PHE A 202 13.24 14.40 -16.38
N LEU A 203 13.39 13.12 -16.73
CA LEU A 203 14.63 12.58 -17.31
C LEU A 203 15.12 13.33 -18.57
N PRO A 204 14.31 13.53 -19.62
CA PRO A 204 14.76 14.25 -20.81
C PRO A 204 15.02 15.73 -20.53
N LEU A 205 14.24 16.37 -19.64
CA LEU A 205 14.50 17.75 -19.21
C LEU A 205 15.88 17.88 -18.58
N LEU A 206 16.22 16.95 -17.67
CA LEU A 206 17.54 16.89 -17.04
C LEU A 206 18.64 16.74 -18.10
N SER A 207 18.44 15.88 -19.11
CA SER A 207 19.40 15.70 -20.21
C SER A 207 19.60 16.96 -21.04
N SER A 208 18.55 17.73 -21.29
CA SER A 208 18.61 19.00 -22.00
C SER A 208 19.37 20.05 -21.19
N PHE A 209 19.15 20.14 -19.87
CA PHE A 209 19.91 21.04 -19.00
C PHE A 209 21.40 20.69 -18.95
N TYR A 210 21.75 19.41 -18.95
CA TYR A 210 23.14 18.98 -18.95
C TYR A 210 23.82 19.11 -20.33
N SER A 211 23.09 18.98 -21.44
CA SER A 211 23.62 19.19 -22.79
C SER A 211 23.98 20.67 -23.05
N LEU A 212 23.32 21.59 -22.35
CA LEU A 212 23.64 23.01 -22.37
C LEU A 212 24.93 23.39 -21.60
N LYS A 213 25.61 22.43 -20.95
CA LYS A 213 26.91 22.64 -20.27
C LYS A 213 28.01 23.21 -21.19
N GLY A 214 27.82 23.21 -22.50
CA GLY A 214 28.70 23.90 -23.46
C GLY A 214 28.54 25.44 -23.50
N ALA A 215 27.51 26.01 -22.88
CA ALA A 215 27.21 27.45 -22.95
C ALA A 215 27.01 28.05 -21.54
N GLN A 216 28.11 28.47 -20.90
CA GLN A 216 28.19 29.51 -19.85
C GLN A 216 27.09 29.63 -18.76
N THR A 217 26.47 28.54 -18.30
CA THR A 217 25.46 28.61 -17.20
C THR A 217 25.96 28.01 -15.88
N ALA A 218 27.12 28.47 -15.40
CA ALA A 218 27.64 28.15 -14.06
C ALA A 218 26.85 28.79 -12.89
N LEU A 219 25.68 29.38 -13.15
CA LEU A 219 24.88 30.15 -12.19
C LEU A 219 23.67 29.39 -11.63
N LEU A 220 23.40 28.16 -12.09
CA LEU A 220 22.33 27.32 -11.55
C LEU A 220 22.91 26.18 -10.69
N PRO A 221 22.42 25.95 -9.45
CA PRO A 221 22.91 24.89 -8.55
C PRO A 221 22.92 23.48 -9.16
N ILE A 222 22.06 23.23 -10.16
CA ILE A 222 21.89 21.93 -10.83
C ILE A 222 23.07 21.61 -11.76
N ALA A 223 23.80 22.62 -12.27
CA ALA A 223 24.90 22.42 -13.22
C ALA A 223 26.19 21.84 -12.58
N VAL A 224 26.31 21.93 -11.25
CA VAL A 224 27.51 21.52 -10.48
C VAL A 224 27.46 20.03 -10.08
N ILE A 225 26.26 19.44 -9.99
CA ILE A 225 26.05 18.07 -9.53
C ILE A 225 26.22 17.09 -10.70
N ASN A 226 26.80 15.92 -10.44
CA ASN A 226 26.85 14.82 -11.40
C ASN A 226 25.42 14.42 -11.81
N PRO A 227 25.11 14.21 -13.10
CA PRO A 227 23.75 13.85 -13.55
C PRO A 227 23.20 12.62 -12.81
N ALA A 228 24.06 11.67 -12.44
CA ALA A 228 23.68 10.45 -11.74
C ALA A 228 23.20 10.74 -10.31
N GLU A 229 23.93 11.61 -9.61
CA GLU A 229 23.60 12.01 -8.25
C GLU A 229 22.33 12.86 -8.22
N ALA A 230 22.10 13.70 -9.23
CA ALA A 230 20.87 14.46 -9.36
C ALA A 230 19.67 13.52 -9.51
N VAL A 231 19.73 12.52 -10.40
CA VAL A 231 18.64 11.56 -10.58
C VAL A 231 18.37 10.76 -9.30
N ASP A 232 19.41 10.29 -8.61
CA ASP A 232 19.25 9.56 -7.34
C ASP A 232 18.60 10.43 -6.24
N HIS A 233 18.90 11.74 -6.21
CA HIS A 233 18.26 12.67 -5.29
C HIS A 233 16.77 12.85 -5.60
N PHE A 234 16.40 13.04 -6.87
CA PHE A 234 14.99 13.14 -7.28
C PHE A 234 14.22 11.84 -7.01
N LYS A 235 14.82 10.68 -7.31
CA LYS A 235 14.25 9.37 -6.96
C LYS A 235 13.95 9.25 -5.47
N THR A 236 14.79 9.81 -4.62
CA THR A 236 14.60 9.83 -3.16
C THR A 236 13.48 10.79 -2.75
N LEU A 237 13.42 12.00 -3.31
CA LEU A 237 12.34 12.96 -3.03
C LEU A 237 10.97 12.38 -3.41
N PHE A 238 10.87 11.78 -4.59
CA PHE A 238 9.66 11.11 -5.04
C PHE A 238 9.24 9.97 -4.11
N LEU A 239 10.20 9.17 -3.62
CA LEU A 239 9.93 8.12 -2.63
C LEU A 239 9.33 8.71 -1.34
N ILE A 240 9.91 9.78 -0.81
CA ILE A 240 9.42 10.43 0.42
C ILE A 240 8.00 10.96 0.20
N THR A 241 7.73 11.63 -0.91
CA THR A 241 6.39 12.16 -1.20
C THR A 241 5.35 11.05 -1.37
N LEU A 242 5.69 9.93 -2.01
CA LEU A 242 4.82 8.75 -2.10
C LEU A 242 4.50 8.17 -0.72
N ILE A 243 5.50 8.02 0.14
CA ILE A 243 5.30 7.49 1.50
C ILE A 243 4.41 8.44 2.30
N VAL A 244 4.70 9.74 2.29
CA VAL A 244 3.92 10.73 3.04
C VAL A 244 2.47 10.76 2.56
N SER A 245 2.23 10.80 1.25
CA SER A 245 0.86 10.78 0.69
C SER A 245 0.10 9.51 1.07
N ALA A 246 0.72 8.33 0.94
CA ALA A 246 0.12 7.06 1.31
C ALA A 246 -0.21 6.99 2.82
N LEU A 247 0.70 7.49 3.66
CA LEU A 247 0.51 7.52 5.10
C LEU A 247 -0.68 8.39 5.49
N VAL A 248 -0.71 9.63 4.98
CA VAL A 248 -1.74 10.62 5.27
C VAL A 248 -3.10 10.15 4.74
N ASN A 249 -3.18 9.70 3.48
CA ASN A 249 -4.42 9.19 2.90
C ASN A 249 -4.96 7.99 3.68
N GLY A 250 -4.10 7.07 4.12
CA GLY A 250 -4.50 5.96 4.96
C GLY A 250 -5.09 6.37 6.31
N ILE A 251 -4.48 7.35 6.98
CA ILE A 251 -5.00 7.89 8.25
C ILE A 251 -6.36 8.58 8.04
N ILE A 252 -6.50 9.35 6.95
CA ILE A 252 -7.76 10.00 6.59
C ILE A 252 -8.85 8.94 6.38
N ILE A 253 -8.59 7.90 5.61
CA ILE A 253 -9.52 6.78 5.40
C ILE A 253 -9.95 6.16 6.74
N GLY A 254 -9.01 5.96 7.66
CA GLY A 254 -9.30 5.44 9.00
C GLY A 254 -10.20 6.32 9.83
N LYS A 255 -9.89 7.63 9.87
CA LYS A 255 -10.69 8.61 10.60
C LYS A 255 -12.10 8.71 10.03
N THR A 256 -12.24 8.69 8.70
CA THR A 256 -13.54 8.73 8.02
C THR A 256 -14.36 7.47 8.29
N LYS A 257 -13.74 6.28 8.22
CA LYS A 257 -14.48 5.01 8.35
C LYS A 257 -14.82 4.62 9.78
N GLU A 258 -13.87 4.78 10.70
CA GLU A 258 -13.95 4.20 12.05
C GLU A 258 -13.98 5.28 13.14
N GLY A 259 -13.96 6.56 12.76
CA GLY A 259 -13.97 7.71 13.67
C GLY A 259 -12.66 7.93 14.43
N LYS A 260 -11.73 6.96 14.38
CA LYS A 260 -10.43 7.00 15.08
C LYS A 260 -9.29 6.98 14.06
N ALA A 261 -8.41 7.97 14.12
CA ALA A 261 -7.22 8.05 13.26
C ALA A 261 -6.32 6.81 13.39
N LEU A 262 -6.25 6.23 14.59
CA LEU A 262 -5.43 5.06 14.91
C LEU A 262 -5.86 3.81 14.12
N MET A 263 -7.14 3.71 13.74
CA MET A 263 -7.62 2.60 12.90
C MET A 263 -7.26 2.77 11.41
N GLY A 264 -6.79 3.95 11.02
CA GLY A 264 -6.29 4.24 9.66
C GLY A 264 -4.97 3.56 9.32
N MET A 265 -4.24 3.06 10.32
CA MET A 265 -2.98 2.36 10.09
C MET A 265 -3.11 1.20 9.09
N LYS A 266 -4.23 0.47 9.05
CA LYS A 266 -4.39 -0.63 8.07
C LYS A 266 -4.46 -0.15 6.62
N TYR A 267 -5.15 0.96 6.39
CA TYR A 267 -5.27 1.55 5.06
C TYR A 267 -3.97 2.24 4.66
N SER A 268 -3.31 2.85 5.65
CA SER A 268 -1.98 3.43 5.53
C SER A 268 -0.96 2.39 5.06
N ILE A 269 -0.89 1.25 5.75
CA ILE A 269 -0.03 0.11 5.38
C ILE A 269 -0.37 -0.41 3.97
N PHE A 270 -1.65 -0.62 3.68
CA PHE A 270 -2.08 -1.12 2.36
C PHE A 270 -1.67 -0.18 1.23
N LEU A 271 -1.98 1.12 1.36
CA LEU A 271 -1.63 2.13 0.35
C LEU A 271 -0.12 2.32 0.23
N LEU A 272 0.60 2.14 1.34
CA LEU A 272 2.05 2.21 1.36
C LEU A 272 2.65 1.06 0.56
N ILE A 273 2.21 -0.18 0.79
CA ILE A 273 2.69 -1.36 0.05
C ILE A 273 2.45 -1.15 -1.45
N VAL A 274 1.26 -0.71 -1.83
CA VAL A 274 0.93 -0.40 -3.23
C VAL A 274 1.85 0.67 -3.80
N SER A 275 2.09 1.76 -3.06
CA SER A 275 2.96 2.85 -3.50
C SER A 275 4.43 2.41 -3.62
N LEU A 276 4.91 1.54 -2.73
CA LEU A 276 6.27 1.00 -2.74
C LEU A 276 6.47 0.02 -3.90
N ILE A 277 5.49 -0.83 -4.17
CA ILE A 277 5.49 -1.72 -5.35
C ILE A 277 5.49 -0.89 -6.64
N ALA A 278 4.65 0.15 -6.72
CA ALA A 278 4.64 1.03 -7.89
C ALA A 278 5.98 1.75 -8.06
N TYR A 279 6.58 2.25 -6.99
CA TYR A 279 7.91 2.85 -7.02
C TYR A 279 8.99 1.84 -7.50
N ALA A 280 8.98 0.63 -6.95
CA ALA A 280 9.92 -0.43 -7.31
C ALA A 280 9.78 -0.86 -8.78
N LEU A 281 8.57 -0.86 -9.32
CA LEU A 281 8.32 -1.30 -10.70
C LEU A 281 8.61 -0.20 -11.73
N PHE A 282 8.31 1.06 -11.43
CA PHE A 282 8.37 2.15 -12.42
C PHE A 282 9.58 3.09 -12.27
N ILE A 283 10.10 3.31 -11.06
CA ILE A 283 11.10 4.36 -10.77
C ILE A 283 12.45 3.75 -10.38
N MET A 284 12.45 2.59 -9.72
CA MET A 284 13.67 1.89 -9.33
C MET A 284 14.53 1.36 -10.50
N PRO A 285 13.98 0.81 -11.62
CA PRO A 285 14.85 0.39 -12.71
C PRO A 285 15.57 1.61 -13.29
N ARG A 286 16.90 1.53 -13.39
CA ARG A 286 17.67 2.53 -14.12
C ARG A 286 17.34 2.40 -15.60
N SER A 287 16.90 3.50 -16.21
CA SER A 287 16.66 3.57 -17.65
C SER A 287 18.00 3.64 -18.37
N VAL A 288 18.22 2.75 -19.34
CA VAL A 288 19.36 2.82 -20.25
C VAL A 288 18.83 3.40 -21.56
N GLU A 289 19.35 4.54 -21.99
CA GLU A 289 19.04 5.15 -23.28
C GLU A 289 20.33 5.18 -24.12
N VAL A 290 20.34 4.55 -25.29
CA VAL A 290 21.42 4.71 -26.28
C VAL A 290 20.96 5.71 -27.34
N LYS A 291 21.54 6.91 -27.33
CA LYS A 291 21.32 7.92 -28.38
C LYS A 291 22.38 7.75 -29.46
N CYS A 292 21.97 7.37 -30.68
CA CYS A 292 22.87 7.34 -31.83
C CYS A 292 22.65 8.56 -32.72
N GLU A 293 23.69 9.36 -32.92
CA GLU A 293 23.69 10.45 -33.90
C GLU A 293 24.24 9.91 -35.22
N LEU A 294 23.39 9.86 -36.25
CA LEU A 294 23.78 9.54 -37.62
C LEU A 294 24.28 10.83 -38.30
N PRO A 295 25.39 10.80 -39.06
CA PRO A 295 25.80 11.93 -39.88
C PRO A 295 24.70 12.22 -40.92
N THR A 296 24.15 13.43 -40.89
CA THR A 296 23.11 13.88 -41.82
C THR A 296 23.71 14.09 -43.22
N GLY A 297 23.40 13.20 -44.16
CA GLY A 297 23.81 13.29 -45.56
C GLY A 297 23.51 12.02 -46.36
N ILE A 298 23.40 12.13 -47.69
CA ILE A 298 23.27 10.97 -48.59
C ILE A 298 24.60 10.22 -48.58
N ILE A 299 24.65 9.06 -47.93
CA ILE A 299 25.85 8.23 -47.82
C ILE A 299 26.05 7.51 -49.16
N SER A 300 27.13 7.80 -49.89
CA SER A 300 27.48 7.07 -51.12
C SER A 300 28.20 5.76 -50.81
N SER A 301 27.87 4.72 -51.59
CA SER A 301 28.41 3.36 -51.44
C SER A 301 29.94 3.35 -51.40
N GLY A 302 30.51 2.73 -50.35
CA GLY A 302 31.96 2.56 -50.17
C GLY A 302 32.65 3.56 -49.22
N GLN A 303 31.95 4.54 -48.65
CA GLN A 303 32.52 5.41 -47.61
C GLN A 303 32.53 4.75 -46.22
N GLU A 304 33.58 5.05 -45.45
CA GLU A 304 33.61 4.75 -44.01
C GLU A 304 32.66 5.71 -43.30
N VAL A 305 31.63 5.16 -42.65
CA VAL A 305 30.72 5.95 -41.83
C VAL A 305 31.12 5.77 -40.38
N GLU A 306 31.43 6.90 -39.73
CA GLU A 306 31.68 6.97 -38.30
C GLU A 306 30.34 7.18 -37.59
N ILE A 307 29.84 6.13 -36.93
CA ILE A 307 28.63 6.21 -36.13
C ILE A 307 29.07 6.61 -34.72
N THR A 308 28.59 7.77 -34.26
CA THR A 308 28.80 8.23 -32.88
C THR A 308 27.53 7.94 -32.10
N CYS A 309 27.60 7.02 -31.14
CA CYS A 309 26.51 6.74 -30.23
C CYS A 309 26.95 7.09 -28.80
N GLN A 310 26.00 7.56 -28.00
CA GLN A 310 26.19 7.91 -26.61
C GLN A 310 25.32 7.01 -25.73
N LEU A 311 25.95 6.28 -24.82
CA LEU A 311 25.27 5.44 -23.84
C LEU A 311 25.01 6.27 -22.57
N LEU A 312 23.74 6.46 -22.25
CA LEU A 312 23.28 7.20 -21.08
C LEU A 312 22.52 6.24 -20.17
N VAL A 313 22.91 6.16 -18.89
CA VAL A 313 22.08 5.49 -17.88
C VAL A 313 21.56 6.54 -16.94
N ASP A 314 20.23 6.67 -16.89
CA ASP A 314 19.55 7.73 -16.15
C ASP A 314 20.21 9.10 -16.43
N VAL A 315 20.44 9.42 -17.72
CA VAL A 315 21.03 10.68 -18.21
C VAL A 315 22.54 10.85 -17.97
N SER A 316 23.20 9.90 -17.31
CA SER A 316 24.64 9.98 -17.06
C SER A 316 25.44 9.22 -18.09
N PRO A 317 26.45 9.85 -18.70
CA PRO A 317 27.38 9.13 -19.56
C PRO A 317 28.19 8.14 -18.73
N ILE A 318 28.22 6.87 -19.14
CA ILE A 318 29.02 5.86 -18.45
C ILE A 318 30.37 5.70 -19.15
N LYS A 319 31.45 5.86 -18.39
CA LYS A 319 32.82 5.59 -18.83
C LYS A 319 33.18 4.11 -18.68
N GLY A 320 33.83 3.53 -19.69
CA GLY A 320 34.50 2.22 -19.60
C GLY A 320 33.59 1.00 -19.75
N VAL A 321 32.42 1.11 -20.38
CA VAL A 321 31.54 -0.03 -20.66
C VAL A 321 32.00 -0.72 -21.93
N LEU A 322 32.23 -2.04 -21.85
CA LEU A 322 32.45 -2.90 -23.01
C LEU A 322 31.10 -3.16 -23.68
N LEU A 323 30.88 -2.56 -24.84
CA LEU A 323 29.67 -2.74 -25.65
C LEU A 323 30.03 -3.48 -26.94
N ASN A 324 29.26 -4.50 -27.28
CA ASN A 324 29.31 -5.17 -28.57
C ASN A 324 28.31 -4.50 -29.51
N LEU A 325 28.83 -3.74 -30.47
CA LEU A 325 28.05 -3.17 -31.55
C LEU A 325 27.96 -4.17 -32.69
N SER A 326 26.79 -4.77 -32.89
CA SER A 326 26.48 -5.57 -34.05
C SER A 326 25.80 -4.71 -35.11
N LEU A 327 26.33 -4.73 -36.33
CA LEU A 327 25.62 -4.22 -37.50
C LEU A 327 25.10 -5.44 -38.26
N GLU A 328 23.78 -5.60 -38.32
CA GLU A 328 23.11 -6.78 -38.87
C GLU A 328 22.37 -6.43 -40.17
N HIS A 329 22.75 -7.13 -41.25
CA HIS A 329 22.05 -7.24 -42.52
C HIS A 329 21.77 -8.74 -42.78
N PRO A 330 20.69 -9.14 -43.49
CA PRO A 330 20.33 -10.55 -43.72
C PRO A 330 21.42 -11.45 -44.34
N GLU A 331 22.46 -10.89 -44.94
CA GLU A 331 23.62 -11.63 -45.49
C GLU A 331 24.98 -11.24 -44.88
N TRP A 332 25.00 -10.34 -43.88
CA TRP A 332 26.25 -9.88 -43.28
C TRP A 332 26.05 -9.34 -41.86
N SER A 333 26.82 -9.86 -40.90
CA SER A 333 26.87 -9.36 -39.52
C SER A 333 28.30 -9.02 -39.15
N LYS A 334 28.56 -7.81 -38.67
CA LYS A 334 29.88 -7.45 -38.11
C LYS A 334 29.72 -6.85 -36.73
N THR A 335 30.38 -7.49 -35.76
CA THR A 335 30.43 -7.09 -34.37
C THR A 335 31.75 -6.38 -34.09
N ILE A 336 31.70 -5.17 -33.53
CA ILE A 336 32.87 -4.46 -33.02
C ILE A 336 32.67 -4.22 -31.53
N THR A 337 33.63 -4.63 -30.71
CA THR A 337 33.66 -4.30 -29.29
C THR A 337 34.21 -2.89 -29.14
N VAL A 338 33.40 -1.97 -28.60
CA VAL A 338 33.77 -0.57 -28.40
C VAL A 338 33.67 -0.22 -26.93
N VAL A 339 34.63 0.55 -26.44
CA VAL A 339 34.67 1.04 -25.05
C VAL A 339 34.16 2.47 -25.02
N THR A 340 33.27 2.78 -24.09
CA THR A 340 32.75 4.15 -23.91
C THR A 340 33.78 5.09 -23.29
N ASP A 341 33.93 6.28 -23.85
CA ASP A 341 34.84 7.32 -23.36
C ASP A 341 34.29 8.04 -22.10
N SER A 342 35.01 9.00 -21.51
CA SER A 342 34.57 9.75 -20.31
C SER A 342 33.26 10.53 -20.47
N GLU A 343 32.80 10.74 -21.70
CA GLU A 343 31.50 11.34 -22.03
C GLU A 343 30.44 10.30 -22.46
N GLY A 344 30.68 8.99 -22.25
CA GLY A 344 29.74 7.93 -22.60
C GLY A 344 29.56 7.72 -24.10
N LYS A 345 30.32 8.46 -24.91
CA LYS A 345 30.37 8.35 -26.37
C LYS A 345 31.24 7.18 -26.76
N PHE A 346 30.80 6.44 -27.77
CA PHE A 346 31.57 5.39 -28.41
C PHE A 346 31.46 5.56 -29.93
N LYS A 347 32.59 5.40 -30.61
CA LYS A 347 32.70 5.57 -32.06
C LYS A 347 32.96 4.22 -32.71
N GLY A 348 32.07 3.80 -33.60
CA GLY A 348 32.26 2.61 -34.44
C GLY A 348 32.46 3.03 -35.89
N LYS A 349 33.60 2.65 -36.49
CA LYS A 349 33.83 2.81 -37.92
C LYS A 349 33.40 1.55 -38.65
N PHE A 350 32.41 1.66 -39.51
CA PHE A 350 31.95 0.54 -40.34
C PHE A 350 32.17 0.86 -41.82
N LYS A 351 32.72 -0.11 -42.57
CA LYS A 351 32.82 -0.05 -44.03
C LYS A 351 31.55 -0.65 -44.59
N ILE A 352 30.69 0.16 -45.20
CA ILE A 352 29.37 -0.25 -45.68
C ILE A 352 29.54 -1.20 -46.89
N PRO A 353 28.96 -2.42 -46.86
CA PRO A 353 28.95 -3.30 -48.02
C PRO A 353 28.05 -2.75 -49.14
N THR A 354 28.40 -3.04 -50.39
CA THR A 354 27.75 -2.54 -51.62
C THR A 354 26.40 -3.22 -51.91
N ILE A 355 25.52 -3.34 -50.92
CA ILE A 355 24.22 -4.02 -51.03
C ILE A 355 23.14 -3.08 -50.49
N ARG A 356 22.06 -2.87 -51.25
CA ARG A 356 20.90 -2.04 -50.86
C ARG A 356 19.99 -2.81 -49.89
N GLY A 357 19.62 -2.20 -48.78
CA GLY A 357 18.70 -2.77 -47.80
C GLY A 357 18.67 -2.04 -46.46
N ASN A 358 17.63 -2.29 -45.66
CA ASN A 358 17.52 -1.75 -44.29
C ASN A 358 18.56 -2.43 -43.39
N LEU A 359 19.42 -1.66 -42.73
CA LEU A 359 20.41 -2.15 -41.79
C LEU A 359 19.91 -1.96 -40.35
N THR A 360 19.97 -3.00 -39.54
CA THR A 360 19.66 -2.90 -38.10
C THR A 360 20.96 -2.81 -37.31
N ILE A 361 21.11 -1.75 -36.54
CA ILE A 361 22.21 -1.59 -35.57
C ILE A 361 21.74 -2.19 -34.25
N GLY A 362 22.33 -3.32 -33.84
CA GLY A 362 22.18 -3.87 -32.51
C GLY A 362 23.30 -3.38 -31.60
N VAL A 363 22.96 -2.81 -30.45
CA VAL A 363 23.91 -2.49 -29.38
C VAL A 363 23.63 -3.45 -28.24
N SER A 364 24.53 -4.41 -28.04
CA SER A 364 24.43 -5.42 -26.98
C SER A 364 25.60 -5.30 -26.02
N GLY A 365 25.37 -5.35 -24.72
CA GLY A 365 26.45 -5.28 -23.74
C GLY A 365 25.98 -5.49 -22.32
N SER A 366 26.90 -5.80 -21.41
CA SER A 366 26.60 -5.95 -19.99
C SER A 366 27.39 -4.92 -19.19
N TYR A 367 26.70 -4.01 -18.52
CA TYR A 367 27.32 -3.03 -17.64
C TYR A 367 27.20 -3.47 -16.18
N THR A 368 28.34 -3.68 -15.52
CA THR A 368 28.36 -3.89 -14.06
C THR A 368 28.61 -2.54 -13.39
N THR A 369 27.62 -2.03 -12.68
CA THR A 369 27.74 -0.80 -11.89
C THR A 369 28.79 -0.98 -10.77
N GLY A 370 29.40 0.11 -10.29
CA GLY A 370 30.29 0.08 -9.11
C GLY A 370 29.64 -0.41 -7.80
N LEU A 371 28.34 -0.70 -7.83
CA LEU A 371 27.53 -1.28 -6.75
C LEU A 371 27.26 -2.78 -6.94
N GLY A 372 27.84 -3.42 -7.97
CA GLY A 372 27.74 -4.87 -8.22
C GLY A 372 26.50 -5.32 -8.99
N GLU A 373 25.64 -4.40 -9.45
CA GLU A 373 24.48 -4.74 -10.28
C GLU A 373 24.89 -4.84 -11.77
N SER A 374 24.65 -5.99 -12.38
CA SER A 374 24.82 -6.23 -13.82
C SER A 374 23.55 -5.85 -14.58
N ILE A 375 23.63 -4.81 -15.40
CA ILE A 375 22.56 -4.35 -16.29
C ILE A 375 22.87 -4.88 -17.69
N GLN A 376 21.98 -5.71 -18.23
CA GLN A 376 22.05 -6.17 -19.63
C GLN A 376 21.44 -5.09 -20.52
N ILE A 377 22.18 -4.70 -21.55
CA ILE A 377 21.84 -3.68 -22.53
C ILE A 377 21.64 -4.41 -23.84
N ASP A 378 20.43 -4.39 -24.39
CA ASP A 378 20.12 -4.91 -25.72
C ASP A 378 19.16 -3.91 -26.38
N GLU A 379 19.70 -3.00 -27.19
CA GLU A 379 18.94 -1.96 -27.88
C GLU A 379 19.17 -2.08 -29.39
N ARG A 380 18.09 -2.20 -30.16
CA ARG A 380 18.12 -2.36 -31.61
C ARG A 380 17.56 -1.11 -32.28
N ILE A 381 18.39 -0.44 -33.06
CA ILE A 381 18.04 0.77 -33.80
C ILE A 381 18.02 0.42 -35.29
N GLY A 382 16.86 0.49 -35.92
CA GLY A 382 16.73 0.33 -37.38
C GLY A 382 17.27 1.56 -38.11
N VAL A 383 18.12 1.35 -39.11
CA VAL A 383 18.67 2.39 -39.98
C VAL A 383 18.32 2.04 -41.44
N GLU A 384 17.55 2.91 -42.08
CA GLU A 384 17.29 2.82 -43.52
C GLU A 384 18.49 3.38 -44.29
N VAL A 385 19.08 2.55 -45.16
CA VAL A 385 20.17 2.96 -46.06
C VAL A 385 19.65 2.89 -47.48
N ALA A 386 19.62 4.05 -48.16
CA ALA A 386 19.10 4.20 -49.53
C ALA A 386 20.11 3.76 -50.61
#